data_AF-A0A0K1QDS3-F1
#
_entry.id   AF-A0A0K1QDS3-F1
#
_cell.length_a   1.000
_cell.length_b   1.000
_cell.length_c   1.000
_cell.angle_alpha   90.00
_cell.angle_beta   90.00
_cell.angle_gamma   90.00
#
_symmetry.space_group_name_H-M   'P 1'
#
loop_
_entity.id
_entity.type
_entity.pdbx_description
1 polymer ?
#
loop_
_entity_poly.entity_id
_entity_poly.type
_entity_poly.pdbx_seq_one_letter_code
_entity_poly.pdbx_strand_id
1 'polypeptide(L)'
;MLDDQLRECLTFDDVLLVPAYSEVLPRDADIRTRLCRGVELNVPLVSAAMDSVTEARAAITMAREGGLGILHKNLPPADQAREVERVKRAESGMVLAPVTVRPSQSLREALGIMREHDISGVPVVEGERPVGILTARDIRFERNLDQPVSSLMTKELVTVSPGVSADEAKQLLHKHRIEKLLVVDSGKLVGLVTIKDILQADRNPMAVKDDKGRLRVGAAVGPGADREARVAALVAAGVDVIVIDTAHGHHVGVIDAVRATKKAYPSIPVIAGNVATAAATEALIDAGADGVKVGIGPGSICTTRVVAGIGVPQITAISDCARVGDRHDVPIIADGGVKHSGDITKAIAAGASAVMLGSLFAGTDESPGDLVLYQGRSYKVYRGMGSLGAMKKGSKDRYGQGGTADEKLVPEGIEGRVPHRGSLASILHQLVGGLRAGMGYTGSRTIKDLRTNAKFIRSTTQGLRESHVHDVIITEEAPNYHSR
;
A
#
# COMPACT_ATOMS: atom_id res chain seq x y z
N MET A 1 37.74 -16.89 1.62
CA MET A 1 38.87 -16.13 1.07
C MET A 1 38.28 -14.85 0.49
N LEU A 2 38.84 -13.69 0.85
CA LEU A 2 38.42 -12.42 0.23
C LEU A 2 38.96 -12.41 -1.19
N ASP A 3 38.15 -11.99 -2.17
CA ASP A 3 38.66 -11.71 -3.51
C ASP A 3 39.79 -10.68 -3.42
N ASP A 4 40.81 -10.81 -4.27
CA ASP A 4 41.97 -9.90 -4.27
C ASP A 4 41.56 -8.42 -4.45
N GLN A 5 40.37 -8.16 -5.00
CA GLN A 5 39.72 -6.85 -5.01
C GLN A 5 38.23 -6.96 -4.66
N LEU A 6 37.83 -6.31 -3.58
CA LEU A 6 36.41 -6.15 -3.23
C LEU A 6 35.74 -5.15 -4.16
N ARG A 7 34.55 -5.50 -4.67
CA ARG A 7 33.74 -4.61 -5.51
C ARG A 7 33.30 -3.38 -4.72
N GLU A 8 33.60 -2.19 -5.25
CA GLU A 8 33.03 -0.94 -4.76
C GLU A 8 31.51 -0.90 -4.99
N CYS A 9 30.75 -0.59 -3.94
CA CYS A 9 29.29 -0.56 -3.95
C CYS A 9 28.78 0.77 -3.38
N LEU A 10 27.77 1.33 -4.04
CA LEU A 10 27.23 2.67 -3.79
C LEU A 10 25.83 2.63 -3.17
N THR A 11 25.54 3.63 -2.33
CA THR A 11 24.21 3.97 -1.79
C THR A 11 23.73 5.32 -2.32
N PHE A 12 22.55 5.78 -1.87
CA PHE A 12 21.92 7.03 -2.35
C PHE A 12 22.79 8.28 -2.19
N ASP A 13 23.54 8.38 -1.10
CA ASP A 13 24.37 9.54 -0.76
C ASP A 13 25.69 9.58 -1.57
N ASP A 14 26.09 8.47 -2.18
CA ASP A 14 27.33 8.37 -2.97
C ASP A 14 27.13 8.83 -4.42
N VAL A 15 25.89 9.15 -4.83
CA VAL A 15 25.56 9.43 -6.22
C VAL A 15 24.57 10.59 -6.39
N LEU A 16 24.69 11.28 -7.52
CA LEU A 16 23.72 12.24 -8.04
C LEU A 16 23.26 11.79 -9.43
N LEU A 17 22.10 12.30 -9.87
CA LEU A 17 21.66 12.16 -11.25
C LEU A 17 22.19 13.31 -12.08
N VAL A 18 22.72 13.00 -13.26
CA VAL A 18 23.21 14.00 -14.22
C VAL A 18 22.02 14.61 -14.96
N PRO A 19 21.84 15.94 -14.95
CA PRO A 19 20.83 16.59 -15.76
C PRO A 19 21.01 16.28 -17.26
N ALA A 20 19.92 16.19 -17.99
CA ALA A 20 19.92 15.89 -19.42
C ALA A 20 19.03 16.88 -20.18
N TYR A 21 19.15 16.86 -21.52
CA TYR A 21 18.22 17.61 -22.38
C TYR A 21 16.78 17.19 -22.08
N SER A 22 15.87 18.17 -21.97
CA SER A 22 14.49 17.92 -21.59
C SER A 22 13.53 18.85 -22.31
N GLU A 23 12.51 18.25 -22.94
CA GLU A 23 11.28 18.93 -23.37
C GLU A 23 10.10 18.63 -22.42
N VAL A 24 10.37 17.92 -21.31
CA VAL A 24 9.36 17.43 -20.37
C VAL A 24 9.30 18.36 -19.16
N LEU A 25 8.14 18.99 -18.93
CA LEU A 25 7.89 19.69 -17.68
C LEU A 25 7.46 18.68 -16.60
N PRO A 26 7.73 18.94 -15.30
CA PRO A 26 7.36 18.02 -14.21
C PRO A 26 5.87 17.61 -14.18
N ARG A 27 4.97 18.52 -14.58
CA ARG A 27 3.53 18.24 -14.65
C ARG A 27 3.15 17.25 -15.76
N ASP A 28 3.98 17.16 -16.82
CA ASP A 28 3.74 16.33 -18.00
C ASP A 28 4.33 14.91 -17.84
N ALA A 29 5.12 14.68 -16.77
CA ALA A 29 5.69 13.37 -16.48
C ALA A 29 4.59 12.34 -16.15
N ASP A 30 4.66 11.16 -16.77
CA ASP A 30 3.83 10.01 -16.43
C ASP A 30 4.57 9.11 -15.44
N ILE A 31 4.06 9.08 -14.22
CA ILE A 31 4.66 8.33 -13.11
C ILE A 31 3.98 6.97 -12.89
N ARG A 32 3.06 6.55 -13.75
CA ARG A 32 2.42 5.24 -13.68
C ARG A 32 3.48 4.13 -13.81
N THR A 33 3.30 3.04 -13.07
CA THR A 33 4.26 1.95 -13.01
C THR A 33 3.58 0.59 -12.78
N ARG A 34 4.36 -0.48 -12.89
CA ARG A 34 3.98 -1.83 -12.47
C ARG A 34 4.63 -2.15 -11.14
N LEU A 35 3.83 -2.50 -10.15
CA LEU A 35 4.32 -2.99 -8.85
C LEU A 35 4.87 -4.41 -8.99
N CYS A 36 4.15 -5.24 -9.72
CA CYS A 36 4.46 -6.62 -10.09
C CYS A 36 3.67 -6.97 -11.37
N ARG A 37 3.78 -8.21 -11.87
CA ARG A 37 2.88 -8.68 -12.94
C ARG A 37 1.43 -8.66 -12.44
N GLY A 38 0.54 -8.00 -13.19
CA GLY A 38 -0.90 -7.92 -12.88
C GLY A 38 -1.32 -6.80 -11.92
N VAL A 39 -0.38 -6.00 -11.39
CA VAL A 39 -0.71 -4.84 -10.53
C VAL A 39 -0.01 -3.58 -11.02
N GLU A 40 -0.80 -2.65 -11.53
CA GLU A 40 -0.36 -1.31 -11.91
C GLU A 40 -0.66 -0.30 -10.79
N LEU A 41 0.19 0.72 -10.69
CA LEU A 41 0.03 1.84 -9.76
C LEU A 41 0.07 3.15 -10.53
N ASN A 42 -0.68 4.13 -10.01
CA ASN A 42 -0.67 5.48 -10.54
C ASN A 42 0.45 6.35 -9.96
N VAL A 43 1.03 5.91 -8.83
CA VAL A 43 2.18 6.49 -8.15
C VAL A 43 3.14 5.35 -7.75
N PRO A 44 4.45 5.45 -7.99
CA PRO A 44 5.39 4.34 -7.77
C PRO A 44 5.81 4.19 -6.30
N LEU A 45 4.86 4.36 -5.36
CA LEU A 45 5.10 4.37 -3.92
C LEU A 45 4.23 3.34 -3.19
N VAL A 46 4.86 2.63 -2.27
CA VAL A 46 4.24 1.57 -1.49
C VAL A 46 4.52 1.81 -0.01
N SER A 47 3.53 1.64 0.88
CA SER A 47 3.77 1.71 2.32
C SER A 47 4.20 0.36 2.88
N ALA A 48 5.24 0.36 3.71
CA ALA A 48 5.88 -0.85 4.20
C ALA A 48 4.98 -1.67 5.12
N ALA A 49 5.15 -3.00 5.07
CA ALA A 49 4.43 -3.98 5.88
C ALA A 49 4.90 -4.00 7.34
N MET A 50 4.63 -2.93 8.07
CA MET A 50 5.07 -2.75 9.44
C MET A 50 3.91 -2.30 10.34
N ASP A 51 3.93 -2.80 11.58
CA ASP A 51 2.89 -2.52 12.60
C ASP A 51 2.87 -1.09 13.14
N SER A 52 3.79 -0.25 12.66
CA SER A 52 3.85 1.20 12.92
C SER A 52 3.67 2.02 11.64
N VAL A 53 3.37 1.38 10.49
CA VAL A 53 3.26 2.05 9.18
C VAL A 53 1.93 1.76 8.50
N THR A 54 1.55 0.50 8.33
CA THR A 54 0.43 0.15 7.43
C THR A 54 -0.60 -0.79 8.05
N GLU A 55 -1.74 -0.20 8.42
CA GLU A 55 -3.03 -0.86 8.62
C GLU A 55 -4.06 -0.26 7.63
N ALA A 56 -5.35 -0.60 7.74
CA ALA A 56 -6.38 -0.22 6.78
C ALA A 56 -6.45 1.28 6.51
N ARG A 57 -6.31 2.13 7.53
CA ARG A 57 -6.34 3.61 7.34
C ARG A 57 -5.25 4.07 6.39
N ALA A 58 -4.00 3.68 6.64
CA ALA A 58 -2.88 4.00 5.77
C ALA A 58 -3.03 3.37 4.38
N ALA A 59 -3.45 2.10 4.29
CA ALA A 59 -3.64 1.40 3.03
C ALA A 59 -4.75 2.04 2.15
N ILE A 60 -5.85 2.49 2.76
CA ILE A 60 -6.92 3.23 2.07
C ILE A 60 -6.36 4.53 1.49
N THR A 61 -5.63 5.33 2.30
CA THR A 61 -5.06 6.59 1.82
C THR A 61 -4.01 6.35 0.73
N MET A 62 -3.13 5.36 0.88
CA MET A 62 -2.17 4.99 -0.18
C MET A 62 -2.88 4.66 -1.48
N ALA A 63 -3.92 3.82 -1.43
CA ALA A 63 -4.66 3.41 -2.63
C ALA A 63 -5.39 4.58 -3.28
N ARG A 64 -5.97 5.50 -2.49
CA ARG A 64 -6.63 6.73 -3.00
C ARG A 64 -5.67 7.67 -3.72
N GLU A 65 -4.47 7.81 -3.19
CA GLU A 65 -3.42 8.68 -3.72
C GLU A 65 -2.62 8.03 -4.87
N GLY A 66 -3.00 6.83 -5.30
CA GLY A 66 -2.41 6.16 -6.47
C GLY A 66 -1.27 5.20 -6.17
N GLY A 67 -0.87 5.05 -4.91
CA GLY A 67 0.06 4.03 -4.45
C GLY A 67 -0.66 2.77 -3.98
N LEU A 68 0.02 1.97 -3.14
CA LEU A 68 -0.56 0.77 -2.53
C LEU A 68 0.00 0.54 -1.12
N GLY A 69 -0.86 0.12 -0.18
CA GLY A 69 -0.42 -0.25 1.16
C GLY A 69 -0.27 -1.77 1.32
N ILE A 70 0.80 -2.21 1.97
CA ILE A 70 0.98 -3.62 2.36
C ILE A 70 0.66 -3.78 3.85
N LEU A 71 -0.42 -4.48 4.17
CA LEU A 71 -0.82 -4.78 5.54
C LEU A 71 0.20 -5.73 6.19
N HIS A 72 0.68 -5.39 7.39
CA HIS A 72 1.65 -6.22 8.11
C HIS A 72 1.03 -7.52 8.63
N LYS A 73 1.90 -8.48 8.98
CA LYS A 73 1.50 -9.81 9.47
C LYS A 73 1.52 -9.98 10.99
N ASN A 74 1.93 -8.96 11.75
CA ASN A 74 1.86 -8.91 13.24
C ASN A 74 0.40 -8.82 13.77
N LEU A 75 -0.49 -9.60 13.18
CA LEU A 75 -1.90 -9.78 13.52
C LEU A 75 -2.23 -11.26 13.35
N PRO A 76 -3.19 -11.81 14.10
CA PRO A 76 -3.79 -13.10 13.77
C PRO A 76 -4.27 -13.13 12.30
N PRO A 77 -4.24 -14.29 11.61
CA PRO A 77 -4.69 -14.39 10.21
C PRO A 77 -6.06 -13.77 9.94
N ALA A 78 -7.04 -14.02 10.82
CA ALA A 78 -8.39 -13.47 10.72
C ALA A 78 -8.41 -11.94 10.85
N ASP A 79 -7.55 -11.37 11.68
CA ASP A 79 -7.50 -9.94 11.95
C ASP A 79 -6.88 -9.19 10.75
N GLN A 80 -5.81 -9.75 10.17
CA GLN A 80 -5.23 -9.23 8.94
C GLN A 80 -6.22 -9.29 7.76
N ALA A 81 -7.02 -10.36 7.67
CA ALA A 81 -8.08 -10.47 6.68
C ALA A 81 -9.17 -9.41 6.89
N ARG A 82 -9.55 -9.09 8.14
CA ARG A 82 -10.47 -7.97 8.42
C ARG A 82 -9.91 -6.63 7.99
N GLU A 83 -8.61 -6.40 8.14
CA GLU A 83 -7.96 -5.19 7.61
C GLU A 83 -8.05 -5.13 6.08
N VAL A 84 -7.85 -6.24 5.36
CA VAL A 84 -8.10 -6.32 3.90
C VAL A 84 -9.55 -5.95 3.59
N GLU A 85 -10.52 -6.56 4.26
CA GLU A 85 -11.94 -6.28 4.02
C GLU A 85 -12.28 -4.80 4.24
N ARG A 86 -11.73 -4.17 5.28
CA ARG A 86 -11.90 -2.73 5.54
C ARG A 86 -11.43 -1.89 4.35
N VAL A 87 -10.28 -2.23 3.75
CA VAL A 87 -9.78 -1.52 2.56
C VAL A 87 -10.68 -1.77 1.35
N LYS A 88 -11.06 -3.03 1.10
CA LYS A 88 -11.91 -3.39 -0.05
C LYS A 88 -13.32 -2.80 0.03
N ARG A 89 -13.82 -2.48 1.24
CA ARG A 89 -15.12 -1.83 1.48
C ARG A 89 -15.04 -0.29 1.58
N ALA A 90 -13.85 0.29 1.63
CA ALA A 90 -13.68 1.72 1.82
C ALA A 90 -14.20 2.57 0.65
N GLU A 91 -14.09 2.02 -0.56
CA GLU A 91 -14.75 2.52 -1.77
C GLU A 91 -15.17 1.34 -2.63
N SER A 92 -16.37 1.42 -3.18
CA SER A 92 -16.88 0.47 -4.16
C SER A 92 -17.61 1.29 -5.21
N GLY A 93 -17.05 1.39 -6.43
CA GLY A 93 -17.69 2.16 -7.50
C GLY A 93 -19.17 1.77 -7.71
N MET A 94 -19.46 0.48 -7.61
CA MET A 94 -20.80 -0.08 -7.53
C MET A 94 -20.80 -1.23 -6.51
N VAL A 95 -21.72 -1.23 -5.56
CA VAL A 95 -21.90 -2.36 -4.64
C VAL A 95 -22.65 -3.46 -5.39
N LEU A 96 -21.92 -4.52 -5.78
CA LEU A 96 -22.52 -5.72 -6.36
C LEU A 96 -23.13 -6.58 -5.24
N ALA A 97 -24.33 -7.12 -5.49
CA ALA A 97 -25.08 -7.92 -4.50
C ALA A 97 -25.20 -7.21 -3.13
N PRO A 98 -25.86 -6.04 -3.08
CA PRO A 98 -26.01 -5.30 -1.83
C PRO A 98 -26.76 -6.14 -0.80
N VAL A 99 -26.41 -5.98 0.48
CA VAL A 99 -27.19 -6.57 1.58
C VAL A 99 -28.61 -6.04 1.51
N THR A 100 -29.61 -6.90 1.67
CA THR A 100 -31.02 -6.55 1.53
C THR A 100 -31.85 -6.96 2.74
N VAL A 101 -33.00 -6.32 2.93
CA VAL A 101 -34.01 -6.71 3.92
C VAL A 101 -35.35 -7.03 3.24
N ARG A 102 -36.25 -7.71 3.96
CA ARG A 102 -37.61 -8.00 3.51
C ARG A 102 -38.60 -6.98 4.08
N PRO A 103 -39.72 -6.68 3.38
CA PRO A 103 -40.72 -5.73 3.87
C PRO A 103 -41.32 -6.10 5.23
N SER A 104 -41.44 -7.41 5.50
CA SER A 104 -42.02 -7.96 6.72
C SER A 104 -41.05 -8.04 7.90
N GLN A 105 -39.75 -7.79 7.69
CA GLN A 105 -38.78 -7.77 8.80
C GLN A 105 -39.05 -6.58 9.71
N SER A 106 -38.72 -6.74 10.99
CA SER A 106 -38.80 -5.65 11.95
C SER A 106 -37.72 -4.59 11.67
N LEU A 107 -38.01 -3.34 12.03
CA LEU A 107 -37.00 -2.28 11.98
C LEU A 107 -35.76 -2.63 12.83
N ARG A 108 -35.95 -3.33 13.97
CA ARG A 108 -34.86 -3.81 14.83
C ARG A 108 -33.86 -4.71 14.10
N GLU A 109 -34.35 -5.68 13.32
CA GLU A 109 -33.52 -6.58 12.52
C GLU A 109 -32.77 -5.79 11.43
N ALA A 110 -33.47 -4.91 10.72
CA ALA A 110 -32.87 -4.07 9.69
C ALA A 110 -31.75 -3.16 10.27
N LEU A 111 -31.97 -2.57 11.45
CA LEU A 111 -30.96 -1.79 12.17
C LEU A 111 -29.77 -2.63 12.63
N GLY A 112 -29.98 -3.92 12.93
CA GLY A 112 -28.91 -4.87 13.23
C GLY A 112 -28.01 -5.06 12.01
N ILE A 113 -28.61 -5.36 10.87
CA ILE A 113 -27.93 -5.54 9.58
C ILE A 113 -27.18 -4.26 9.19
N MET A 114 -27.83 -3.09 9.28
CA MET A 114 -27.20 -1.81 8.95
C MET A 114 -25.96 -1.53 9.81
N ARG A 115 -26.00 -1.87 11.12
CA ARG A 115 -24.87 -1.72 12.04
C ARG A 115 -23.76 -2.73 11.79
N GLU A 116 -24.12 -3.99 11.56
CA GLU A 116 -23.15 -5.05 11.27
C GLU A 116 -22.34 -4.77 10.02
N HIS A 117 -22.98 -4.22 8.99
CA HIS A 117 -22.36 -3.91 7.71
C HIS A 117 -21.87 -2.46 7.56
N ASP A 118 -22.05 -1.60 8.58
CA ASP A 118 -21.72 -0.18 8.56
C ASP A 118 -22.32 0.58 7.35
N ILE A 119 -23.60 0.32 7.06
CA ILE A 119 -24.32 0.92 5.92
C ILE A 119 -25.43 1.87 6.37
N SER A 120 -25.52 3.02 5.70
CA SER A 120 -26.52 4.06 5.99
C SER A 120 -27.85 3.88 5.23
N GLY A 121 -28.00 2.78 4.49
CA GLY A 121 -29.25 2.42 3.86
C GLY A 121 -29.17 1.05 3.20
N VAL A 122 -30.33 0.40 3.12
CA VAL A 122 -30.48 -1.00 2.74
C VAL A 122 -31.65 -1.15 1.75
N PRO A 123 -31.45 -1.76 0.58
CA PRO A 123 -32.53 -2.11 -0.32
C PRO A 123 -33.51 -3.09 0.32
N VAL A 124 -34.79 -2.91 0.05
CA VAL A 124 -35.87 -3.80 0.49
C VAL A 124 -36.34 -4.61 -0.72
N VAL A 125 -36.34 -5.93 -0.59
CA VAL A 125 -36.65 -6.85 -1.70
C VAL A 125 -37.73 -7.87 -1.32
N GLU A 126 -38.57 -8.22 -2.30
CA GLU A 126 -39.41 -9.42 -2.27
C GLU A 126 -38.83 -10.44 -3.25
N GLY A 127 -38.24 -11.51 -2.72
CA GLY A 127 -37.38 -12.38 -3.51
C GLY A 127 -36.17 -11.60 -4.01
N GLU A 128 -36.04 -11.44 -5.33
CA GLU A 128 -34.96 -10.67 -5.97
C GLU A 128 -35.42 -9.30 -6.46
N ARG A 129 -36.72 -8.99 -6.36
CA ARG A 129 -37.29 -7.75 -6.88
C ARG A 129 -37.21 -6.64 -5.83
N PRO A 130 -36.62 -5.48 -6.13
CA PRO A 130 -36.62 -4.36 -5.21
C PRO A 130 -38.02 -3.75 -5.12
N VAL A 131 -38.51 -3.61 -3.89
CA VAL A 131 -39.84 -3.04 -3.57
C VAL A 131 -39.74 -1.79 -2.69
N GLY A 132 -38.55 -1.49 -2.17
CA GLY A 132 -38.29 -0.23 -1.48
C GLY A 132 -36.81 -0.04 -1.13
N ILE A 133 -36.51 1.07 -0.48
CA ILE A 133 -35.21 1.33 0.15
C ILE A 133 -35.44 1.95 1.52
N LEU A 134 -34.71 1.47 2.53
CA LEU A 134 -34.72 2.04 3.88
C LEU A 134 -33.39 2.75 4.11
N THR A 135 -33.44 4.01 4.54
CA THR A 135 -32.25 4.84 4.75
C THR A 135 -32.18 5.37 6.18
N ALA A 136 -30.99 5.83 6.58
CA ALA A 136 -30.77 6.47 7.87
C ALA A 136 -31.70 7.67 8.13
N ARG A 137 -32.20 8.33 7.06
CA ARG A 137 -33.14 9.46 7.19
C ARG A 137 -34.52 8.98 7.62
N ASP A 138 -34.96 7.83 7.15
CA ASP A 138 -36.30 7.27 7.40
C ASP A 138 -36.46 6.80 8.86
N ILE A 139 -35.34 6.46 9.51
CA ILE A 139 -35.32 5.83 10.85
C ILE A 139 -34.83 6.77 11.97
N ARG A 140 -34.36 7.99 11.63
CA ARG A 140 -33.58 8.86 12.54
C ARG A 140 -34.30 9.24 13.83
N PHE A 141 -35.62 9.26 13.81
CA PHE A 141 -36.47 9.61 14.96
C PHE A 141 -37.45 8.53 15.34
N GLU A 142 -37.26 7.32 14.82
CA GLU A 142 -38.20 6.23 15.04
C GLU A 142 -38.00 5.60 16.42
N ARG A 143 -39.10 5.39 17.14
CA ARG A 143 -39.10 4.82 18.49
C ARG A 143 -39.67 3.41 18.52
N ASN A 144 -40.59 3.09 17.61
CA ASN A 144 -41.15 1.76 17.49
C ASN A 144 -40.26 0.90 16.59
N LEU A 145 -39.36 0.12 17.21
CA LEU A 145 -38.42 -0.74 16.50
C LEU A 145 -39.02 -2.06 16.04
N ASP A 146 -40.21 -2.41 16.51
CA ASP A 146 -40.83 -3.71 16.21
C ASP A 146 -41.83 -3.61 15.05
N GLN A 147 -42.06 -2.41 14.50
CA GLN A 147 -42.84 -2.20 13.28
C GLN A 147 -42.12 -2.76 12.04
N PRO A 148 -42.86 -3.16 10.99
CA PRO A 148 -42.26 -3.70 9.78
C PRO A 148 -41.56 -2.62 8.94
N VAL A 149 -40.48 -2.99 8.26
CA VAL A 149 -39.72 -2.13 7.33
C VAL A 149 -40.62 -1.50 6.27
N SER A 150 -41.65 -2.23 5.82
CA SER A 150 -42.62 -1.76 4.82
C SER A 150 -43.35 -0.46 5.18
N SER A 151 -43.42 -0.12 6.48
CA SER A 151 -44.08 1.09 6.97
C SER A 151 -43.24 2.35 6.80
N LEU A 152 -41.91 2.21 6.69
CA LEU A 152 -40.96 3.32 6.68
C LEU A 152 -40.16 3.41 5.37
N MET A 153 -40.08 2.33 4.61
CA MET A 153 -39.31 2.32 3.36
C MET A 153 -39.87 3.28 2.31
N THR A 154 -38.99 3.87 1.52
CA THR A 154 -39.37 4.59 0.31
C THR A 154 -39.79 3.59 -0.77
N LYS A 155 -41.03 3.69 -1.26
CA LYS A 155 -41.60 2.79 -2.29
C LYS A 155 -41.40 3.28 -3.72
N GLU A 156 -41.26 4.59 -3.91
CA GLU A 156 -40.96 5.19 -5.21
C GLU A 156 -39.46 5.08 -5.50
N LEU A 157 -39.10 4.02 -6.21
CA LEU A 157 -37.71 3.70 -6.49
C LEU A 157 -37.22 4.38 -7.75
N VAL A 158 -36.15 5.17 -7.62
CA VAL A 158 -35.33 5.58 -8.76
C VAL A 158 -34.29 4.50 -8.99
N THR A 159 -34.31 3.92 -10.19
CA THR A 159 -33.46 2.79 -10.55
C THR A 159 -32.71 3.07 -11.84
N VAL A 160 -31.60 2.37 -12.05
CA VAL A 160 -30.75 2.45 -13.24
C VAL A 160 -30.44 1.05 -13.74
N SER A 161 -30.18 0.93 -15.04
CA SER A 161 -29.72 -0.33 -15.62
C SER A 161 -28.24 -0.58 -15.34
N PRO A 162 -27.76 -1.84 -15.41
CA PRO A 162 -26.34 -2.13 -15.38
C PRO A 162 -25.57 -1.34 -16.45
N GLY A 163 -24.37 -0.86 -16.12
CA GLY A 163 -23.54 -0.09 -17.03
C GLY A 163 -23.82 1.41 -17.08
N VAL A 164 -24.68 1.94 -16.20
CA VAL A 164 -24.88 3.39 -16.05
C VAL A 164 -23.55 4.12 -15.85
N SER A 165 -23.36 5.24 -16.54
CA SER A 165 -22.16 6.06 -16.36
C SER A 165 -22.17 6.78 -15.01
N ALA A 166 -20.98 7.11 -14.47
CA ALA A 166 -20.87 7.87 -13.23
C ALA A 166 -21.54 9.25 -13.34
N ASP A 167 -21.44 9.91 -14.49
CA ASP A 167 -22.06 11.20 -14.75
C ASP A 167 -23.58 11.12 -14.80
N GLU A 168 -24.13 10.11 -15.46
CA GLU A 168 -25.58 9.88 -15.50
C GLU A 168 -26.12 9.54 -14.11
N ALA A 169 -25.42 8.68 -13.36
CA ALA A 169 -25.77 8.37 -11.97
C ALA A 169 -25.76 9.64 -11.10
N LYS A 170 -24.75 10.52 -11.26
CA LYS A 170 -24.64 11.80 -10.57
C LYS A 170 -25.81 12.74 -10.91
N GLN A 171 -26.20 12.82 -12.17
CA GLN A 171 -27.35 13.61 -12.62
C GLN A 171 -28.66 13.09 -12.02
N LEU A 172 -28.87 11.77 -11.99
CA LEU A 172 -30.08 11.17 -11.41
C LEU A 172 -30.15 11.37 -9.90
N LEU A 173 -29.06 11.15 -9.17
CA LEU A 173 -28.97 11.43 -7.72
C LEU A 173 -29.31 12.90 -7.43
N HIS A 174 -28.78 13.84 -8.23
CA HIS A 174 -29.04 15.26 -8.07
C HIS A 174 -30.49 15.63 -8.40
N LYS A 175 -31.00 15.18 -9.55
CA LYS A 175 -32.38 15.45 -10.01
C LYS A 175 -33.42 14.97 -9.01
N HIS A 176 -33.24 13.77 -8.49
CA HIS A 176 -34.17 13.14 -7.55
C HIS A 176 -33.87 13.45 -6.07
N ARG A 177 -32.77 14.18 -5.79
CA ARG A 177 -32.32 14.57 -4.43
C ARG A 177 -32.17 13.38 -3.48
N ILE A 178 -31.63 12.28 -4.00
CA ILE A 178 -31.40 11.02 -3.29
C ILE A 178 -29.90 10.71 -3.23
N GLU A 179 -29.50 9.89 -2.25
CA GLU A 179 -28.08 9.55 -2.01
C GLU A 179 -27.69 8.17 -2.55
N LYS A 180 -28.67 7.39 -3.00
CA LYS A 180 -28.54 5.96 -3.35
C LYS A 180 -29.38 5.67 -4.60
N LEU A 181 -28.81 4.95 -5.56
CA LEU A 181 -29.48 4.46 -6.77
C LEU A 181 -29.42 2.94 -6.82
N LEU A 182 -30.57 2.30 -6.99
CA LEU A 182 -30.64 0.85 -7.17
C LEU A 182 -30.34 0.49 -8.61
N VAL A 183 -29.43 -0.47 -8.82
CA VAL A 183 -29.12 -1.02 -10.13
C VAL A 183 -29.99 -2.25 -10.34
N VAL A 184 -30.86 -2.21 -11.35
CA VAL A 184 -31.87 -3.24 -11.61
C VAL A 184 -31.67 -3.80 -13.01
N ASP A 185 -31.53 -5.12 -13.10
CA ASP A 185 -31.49 -5.85 -14.36
C ASP A 185 -32.69 -6.80 -14.43
N SER A 186 -33.46 -6.73 -15.51
CA SER A 186 -34.60 -7.62 -15.75
C SER A 186 -35.56 -7.71 -14.55
N GLY A 187 -35.75 -6.59 -13.83
CA GLY A 187 -36.61 -6.50 -12.65
C GLY A 187 -35.98 -6.99 -11.33
N LYS A 188 -34.72 -7.44 -11.36
CA LYS A 188 -33.97 -7.93 -10.20
C LYS A 188 -32.95 -6.91 -9.72
N LEU A 189 -32.76 -6.80 -8.41
CA LEU A 189 -31.73 -5.96 -7.83
C LEU A 189 -30.36 -6.62 -8.03
N VAL A 190 -29.48 -5.97 -8.80
CA VAL A 190 -28.12 -6.47 -9.08
C VAL A 190 -27.02 -5.61 -8.46
N GLY A 191 -27.34 -4.38 -8.07
CA GLY A 191 -26.35 -3.49 -7.47
C GLY A 191 -26.92 -2.24 -6.79
N LEU A 192 -26.02 -1.48 -6.16
CA LEU A 192 -26.32 -0.19 -5.54
C LEU A 192 -25.17 0.79 -5.82
N VAL A 193 -25.51 2.01 -6.27
CA VAL A 193 -24.58 3.13 -6.44
C VAL A 193 -24.87 4.19 -5.38
N THR A 194 -23.85 4.74 -4.75
CA THR A 194 -24.00 5.78 -3.72
C THR A 194 -23.34 7.09 -4.12
N ILE A 195 -23.90 8.22 -3.67
CA ILE A 195 -23.29 9.54 -3.85
C ILE A 195 -21.89 9.62 -3.21
N LYS A 196 -21.68 8.89 -2.11
CA LYS A 196 -20.38 8.82 -1.43
C LYS A 196 -19.32 8.25 -2.37
N ASP A 197 -19.61 7.18 -3.10
CA ASP A 197 -18.65 6.54 -4.01
C ASP A 197 -18.31 7.46 -5.19
N ILE A 198 -19.30 8.17 -5.75
CA ILE A 198 -19.09 9.16 -6.82
C ILE A 198 -18.21 10.32 -6.33
N LEU A 199 -18.51 10.89 -5.17
CA LEU A 199 -17.72 11.98 -4.59
C LEU A 199 -16.30 11.55 -4.24
N GLN A 200 -16.09 10.30 -3.85
CA GLN A 200 -14.76 9.76 -3.61
C GLN A 200 -13.98 9.58 -4.92
N ALA A 201 -14.62 9.13 -6.00
CA ALA A 201 -13.98 9.02 -7.31
C ALA A 201 -13.53 10.40 -7.84
N ASP A 202 -14.34 11.44 -7.67
CA ASP A 202 -13.99 12.82 -8.03
C ASP A 202 -12.81 13.37 -7.20
N ARG A 203 -12.75 13.01 -5.90
CA ARG A 203 -11.68 13.47 -5.00
C ARG A 203 -10.36 12.74 -5.21
N ASN A 204 -10.42 11.47 -5.61
CA ASN A 204 -9.27 10.57 -5.70
C ASN A 204 -9.12 10.05 -7.14
N PRO A 205 -8.85 10.93 -8.13
CA PRO A 205 -8.77 10.52 -9.54
C PRO A 205 -7.60 9.56 -9.82
N MET A 206 -6.59 9.57 -8.95
CA MET A 206 -5.43 8.68 -9.04
C MET A 206 -5.66 7.34 -8.34
N ALA A 207 -6.85 7.09 -7.76
CA ALA A 207 -7.07 5.91 -6.94
C ALA A 207 -6.79 4.59 -7.70
N VAL A 208 -6.03 3.69 -7.08
CA VAL A 208 -5.77 2.35 -7.62
C VAL A 208 -6.90 1.42 -7.22
N LYS A 209 -7.66 0.98 -8.23
CA LYS A 209 -8.85 0.14 -8.05
C LYS A 209 -8.68 -1.21 -8.75
N ASP A 210 -9.36 -2.23 -8.24
CA ASP A 210 -9.53 -3.52 -8.91
C ASP A 210 -10.64 -3.45 -9.96
N ASP A 211 -10.85 -4.54 -10.70
CA ASP A 211 -11.83 -4.62 -11.79
C ASP A 211 -13.29 -4.48 -11.29
N LYS A 212 -13.51 -4.52 -9.98
CA LYS A 212 -14.81 -4.30 -9.32
C LYS A 212 -14.94 -2.86 -8.79
N GLY A 213 -13.97 -1.99 -9.06
CA GLY A 213 -13.95 -0.61 -8.61
C GLY A 213 -13.66 -0.45 -7.11
N ARG A 214 -13.06 -1.44 -6.46
CA ARG A 214 -12.65 -1.39 -5.05
C ARG A 214 -11.17 -1.03 -4.94
N LEU A 215 -10.78 -0.30 -3.90
CA LEU A 215 -9.36 0.03 -3.68
C LEU A 215 -8.48 -1.23 -3.62
N ARG A 216 -7.28 -1.16 -4.22
CA ARG A 216 -6.31 -2.27 -4.16
C ARG A 216 -5.54 -2.27 -2.85
N VAL A 217 -5.21 -3.46 -2.36
CA VAL A 217 -4.44 -3.66 -1.12
C VAL A 217 -3.54 -4.90 -1.22
N GLY A 218 -2.36 -4.82 -0.63
CA GLY A 218 -1.48 -5.97 -0.45
C GLY A 218 -1.41 -6.41 1.00
N ALA A 219 -0.95 -7.64 1.24
CA ALA A 219 -0.74 -8.16 2.58
C ALA A 219 0.53 -8.99 2.68
N ALA A 220 1.29 -8.78 3.75
CA ALA A 220 2.50 -9.53 4.04
C ALA A 220 2.19 -10.88 4.68
N VAL A 221 3.00 -11.88 4.33
CA VAL A 221 2.92 -13.25 4.85
C VAL A 221 4.34 -13.75 5.07
N GLY A 222 4.57 -14.45 6.18
CA GLY A 222 5.86 -15.10 6.46
C GLY A 222 5.90 -16.53 5.91
N PRO A 223 7.08 -17.16 5.81
CA PRO A 223 7.21 -18.56 5.41
C PRO A 223 6.86 -19.56 6.55
N GLY A 224 6.31 -19.08 7.66
CA GLY A 224 6.02 -19.86 8.87
C GLY A 224 4.82 -20.82 8.74
N ALA A 225 4.54 -21.52 9.84
CA ALA A 225 3.52 -22.59 9.89
C ALA A 225 2.08 -22.10 9.64
N ASP A 226 1.77 -20.83 9.96
CA ASP A 226 0.44 -20.23 9.74
C ASP A 226 0.23 -19.72 8.30
N ARG A 227 1.24 -19.87 7.42
CA ARG A 227 1.21 -19.35 6.04
C ARG A 227 -0.05 -19.76 5.28
N GLU A 228 -0.37 -21.05 5.23
CA GLU A 228 -1.48 -21.53 4.39
C GLU A 228 -2.82 -20.98 4.88
N ALA A 229 -3.08 -21.04 6.19
CA ALA A 229 -4.30 -20.49 6.78
C ALA A 229 -4.40 -18.98 6.56
N ARG A 230 -3.27 -18.26 6.64
CA ARG A 230 -3.21 -16.82 6.41
C ARG A 230 -3.45 -16.45 4.95
N VAL A 231 -2.78 -17.09 4.00
CA VAL A 231 -3.01 -16.85 2.57
C VAL A 231 -4.47 -17.14 2.22
N ALA A 232 -5.04 -18.26 2.68
CA ALA A 232 -6.43 -18.60 2.43
C ALA A 232 -7.40 -17.52 2.94
N ALA A 233 -7.20 -17.02 4.17
CA ALA A 233 -8.02 -15.96 4.74
C ALA A 233 -7.90 -14.63 3.97
N LEU A 234 -6.68 -14.25 3.55
CA LEU A 234 -6.44 -13.03 2.79
C LEU A 234 -7.05 -13.08 1.39
N VAL A 235 -6.94 -14.24 0.71
CA VAL A 235 -7.56 -14.46 -0.61
C VAL A 235 -9.08 -14.41 -0.49
N ALA A 236 -9.67 -15.03 0.54
CA ALA A 236 -11.11 -14.96 0.79
C ALA A 236 -11.59 -13.51 1.04
N ALA A 237 -10.78 -12.69 1.74
CA ALA A 237 -11.04 -11.27 1.93
C ALA A 237 -10.86 -10.41 0.66
N GLY A 238 -10.26 -10.97 -0.40
CA GLY A 238 -10.07 -10.30 -1.69
C GLY A 238 -8.83 -9.42 -1.76
N VAL A 239 -7.71 -9.84 -1.15
CA VAL A 239 -6.40 -9.20 -1.30
C VAL A 239 -5.95 -9.21 -2.77
N ASP A 240 -5.28 -8.14 -3.21
CA ASP A 240 -4.87 -7.98 -4.61
C ASP A 240 -3.43 -8.45 -4.86
N VAL A 241 -2.58 -8.50 -3.83
CA VAL A 241 -1.20 -9.00 -3.91
C VAL A 241 -0.73 -9.57 -2.57
N ILE A 242 -0.09 -10.74 -2.61
CA ILE A 242 0.57 -11.34 -1.45
C ILE A 242 2.05 -10.99 -1.47
N VAL A 243 2.59 -10.57 -0.33
CA VAL A 243 4.02 -10.30 -0.17
C VAL A 243 4.64 -11.32 0.79
N ILE A 244 5.41 -12.28 0.26
CA ILE A 244 6.23 -13.17 1.08
C ILE A 244 7.41 -12.36 1.61
N ASP A 245 7.32 -11.96 2.89
CA ASP A 245 8.21 -10.98 3.52
C ASP A 245 9.12 -11.65 4.56
N THR A 246 10.41 -11.71 4.25
CA THR A 246 11.48 -12.29 5.08
C THR A 246 12.71 -11.38 5.09
N ALA A 247 13.61 -11.53 6.08
CA ALA A 247 14.91 -10.86 6.05
C ALA A 247 15.84 -11.46 4.97
N HIS A 248 15.71 -12.75 4.67
CA HIS A 248 16.55 -13.45 3.70
C HIS A 248 15.73 -14.22 2.66
N GLY A 249 15.46 -13.57 1.53
CA GLY A 249 14.63 -14.10 0.44
C GLY A 249 15.25 -15.29 -0.30
N HIS A 250 16.58 -15.47 -0.24
CA HIS A 250 17.28 -16.57 -0.92
C HIS A 250 17.33 -17.86 -0.09
N HIS A 251 16.41 -18.02 0.86
CA HIS A 251 16.28 -19.21 1.68
C HIS A 251 15.30 -20.21 1.06
N VAL A 252 15.59 -21.52 1.14
CA VAL A 252 14.76 -22.59 0.53
C VAL A 252 13.29 -22.50 0.96
N GLY A 253 13.01 -22.27 2.25
CA GLY A 253 11.65 -22.15 2.76
C GLY A 253 10.86 -20.96 2.18
N VAL A 254 11.55 -19.93 1.67
CA VAL A 254 10.93 -18.77 1.03
C VAL A 254 10.61 -19.10 -0.43
N ILE A 255 11.57 -19.69 -1.14
CA ILE A 255 11.40 -20.18 -2.52
C ILE A 255 10.22 -21.17 -2.57
N ASP A 256 10.15 -22.11 -1.63
CA ASP A 256 9.07 -23.07 -1.54
C ASP A 256 7.74 -22.43 -1.17
N ALA A 257 7.74 -21.41 -0.30
CA ALA A 257 6.54 -20.62 0.01
C ALA A 257 5.98 -19.88 -1.22
N VAL A 258 6.85 -19.34 -2.08
CA VAL A 258 6.44 -18.72 -3.35
C VAL A 258 5.81 -19.77 -4.26
N ARG A 259 6.48 -20.90 -4.50
CA ARG A 259 5.97 -21.99 -5.34
C ARG A 259 4.62 -22.52 -4.85
N ALA A 260 4.50 -22.78 -3.54
CA ALA A 260 3.28 -23.28 -2.93
C ALA A 260 2.12 -22.28 -3.07
N THR A 261 2.38 -20.99 -2.83
CA THR A 261 1.38 -19.93 -2.97
C THR A 261 0.91 -19.80 -4.41
N LYS A 262 1.83 -19.77 -5.39
CA LYS A 262 1.47 -19.71 -6.82
C LYS A 262 0.74 -20.96 -7.28
N LYS A 263 1.07 -22.14 -6.76
CA LYS A 263 0.38 -23.40 -7.08
C LYS A 263 -1.07 -23.39 -6.56
N ALA A 264 -1.29 -22.92 -5.33
CA ALA A 264 -2.62 -22.88 -4.72
C ALA A 264 -3.49 -21.76 -5.28
N TYR A 265 -2.90 -20.60 -5.61
CA TYR A 265 -3.59 -19.38 -6.04
C TYR A 265 -2.94 -18.78 -7.28
N PRO A 266 -3.05 -19.42 -8.47
CA PRO A 266 -2.29 -19.03 -9.67
C PRO A 266 -2.62 -17.63 -10.18
N SER A 267 -3.86 -17.16 -9.95
CA SER A 267 -4.32 -15.83 -10.37
C SER A 267 -3.89 -14.69 -9.45
N ILE A 268 -3.39 -14.99 -8.24
CA ILE A 268 -2.98 -13.96 -7.29
C ILE A 268 -1.50 -13.62 -7.55
N PRO A 269 -1.17 -12.34 -7.78
CA PRO A 269 0.21 -11.89 -7.85
C PRO A 269 0.96 -12.11 -6.53
N VAL A 270 2.19 -12.59 -6.63
CA VAL A 270 3.07 -12.81 -5.47
C VAL A 270 4.34 -11.97 -5.59
N ILE A 271 4.58 -11.11 -4.61
CA ILE A 271 5.88 -10.44 -4.42
C ILE A 271 6.67 -11.23 -3.39
N ALA A 272 7.98 -11.38 -3.60
CA ALA A 272 8.85 -12.03 -2.62
C ALA A 272 10.12 -11.23 -2.34
N GLY A 273 10.59 -11.26 -1.09
CA GLY A 273 11.85 -10.64 -0.69
C GLY A 273 12.08 -10.72 0.83
N ASN A 274 13.18 -10.19 1.36
CA ASN A 274 14.10 -9.29 0.65
C ASN A 274 15.31 -10.01 0.05
N VAL A 275 15.73 -9.52 -1.10
CA VAL A 275 16.99 -9.92 -1.74
C VAL A 275 17.90 -8.71 -1.92
N ALA A 276 19.18 -8.96 -2.17
CA ALA A 276 20.15 -7.90 -2.46
C ALA A 276 21.14 -8.29 -3.58
N THR A 277 20.89 -9.41 -4.27
CA THR A 277 21.79 -9.96 -5.29
C THR A 277 21.00 -10.47 -6.50
N ALA A 278 21.69 -10.48 -7.66
CA ALA A 278 21.16 -11.01 -8.91
C ALA A 278 20.71 -12.48 -8.77
N ALA A 279 21.54 -13.35 -8.17
CA ALA A 279 21.23 -14.77 -8.02
C ALA A 279 19.96 -15.01 -7.18
N ALA A 280 19.79 -14.26 -6.08
CA ALA A 280 18.59 -14.37 -5.25
C ALA A 280 17.33 -13.86 -5.97
N THR A 281 17.49 -12.84 -6.82
CA THR A 281 16.40 -12.34 -7.67
C THR A 281 15.96 -13.39 -8.68
N GLU A 282 16.92 -14.00 -9.38
CA GLU A 282 16.67 -15.10 -10.35
C GLU A 282 15.94 -16.26 -9.66
N ALA A 283 16.42 -16.71 -8.50
CA ALA A 283 15.82 -17.83 -7.76
C ALA A 283 14.36 -17.59 -7.35
N LEU A 284 14.00 -16.35 -6.97
CA LEU A 284 12.61 -16.00 -6.64
C LEU A 284 11.73 -15.90 -7.89
N ILE A 285 12.26 -15.40 -9.01
CA ILE A 285 11.55 -15.35 -10.28
C ILE A 285 11.27 -16.77 -10.78
N ASP A 286 12.27 -17.65 -10.75
CA ASP A 286 12.13 -19.08 -11.11
C ASP A 286 11.14 -19.82 -10.22
N ALA A 287 10.99 -19.39 -8.97
CA ALA A 287 9.97 -19.90 -8.05
C ALA A 287 8.53 -19.46 -8.42
N GLY A 288 8.39 -18.45 -9.28
CA GLY A 288 7.12 -17.91 -9.73
C GLY A 288 6.76 -16.53 -9.15
N ALA A 289 7.72 -15.80 -8.56
CA ALA A 289 7.44 -14.44 -8.08
C ALA A 289 7.10 -13.50 -9.25
N ASP A 290 6.02 -12.72 -9.08
CA ASP A 290 5.53 -11.72 -10.03
C ASP A 290 6.18 -10.35 -9.82
N GLY A 291 6.85 -10.16 -8.68
CA GLY A 291 7.66 -8.99 -8.33
C GLY A 291 8.67 -9.35 -7.24
N VAL A 292 9.79 -8.63 -7.19
CA VAL A 292 10.88 -8.91 -6.22
C VAL A 292 11.17 -7.69 -5.36
N LYS A 293 11.18 -7.87 -4.03
CA LYS A 293 11.49 -6.81 -3.07
C LYS A 293 12.97 -6.80 -2.72
N VAL A 294 13.63 -5.67 -2.90
CA VAL A 294 15.10 -5.51 -2.87
C VAL A 294 15.53 -4.59 -1.74
N GLY A 295 16.40 -5.10 -0.87
CA GLY A 295 17.07 -4.31 0.17
C GLY A 295 17.32 -5.12 1.44
N ILE A 296 18.59 -5.31 1.79
CA ILE A 296 18.98 -5.98 3.05
C ILE A 296 19.80 -5.01 3.91
N GLY A 297 19.19 -4.64 5.05
CA GLY A 297 19.74 -3.69 6.01
C GLY A 297 19.76 -2.18 5.68
N PRO A 298 19.18 -1.63 4.58
CA PRO A 298 19.23 -0.19 4.33
C PRO A 298 18.23 0.62 5.19
N GLY A 299 17.28 -0.04 5.84
CA GLY A 299 16.22 0.61 6.60
C GLY A 299 16.75 1.43 7.77
N SER A 300 16.15 2.59 8.03
CA SER A 300 16.61 3.58 9.03
C SER A 300 16.65 3.07 10.49
N ILE A 301 16.07 1.91 10.74
CA ILE A 301 15.88 1.27 12.05
C ILE A 301 16.33 -0.19 12.05
N CYS A 302 16.95 -0.62 10.96
CA CYS A 302 17.45 -1.98 10.79
C CYS A 302 18.92 -2.03 11.21
N THR A 303 19.28 -3.01 12.01
CA THR A 303 20.66 -3.22 12.49
C THR A 303 21.29 -4.47 11.89
N THR A 304 20.63 -5.17 10.96
CA THR A 304 21.14 -6.38 10.28
C THR A 304 22.59 -6.25 9.81
N ARG A 305 22.96 -5.12 9.17
CA ARG A 305 24.34 -4.89 8.70
C ARG A 305 25.37 -4.81 9.84
N VAL A 306 24.95 -4.34 11.00
CA VAL A 306 25.81 -4.15 12.17
C VAL A 306 25.88 -5.44 13.00
N VAL A 307 24.71 -6.05 13.26
CA VAL A 307 24.58 -7.23 14.15
C VAL A 307 24.99 -8.51 13.44
N ALA A 308 24.54 -8.72 12.21
CA ALA A 308 24.83 -9.93 11.43
C ALA A 308 25.98 -9.75 10.42
N GLY A 309 26.42 -8.50 10.17
CA GLY A 309 27.51 -8.23 9.23
C GLY A 309 27.14 -8.40 7.75
N ILE A 310 25.85 -8.48 7.41
CA ILE A 310 25.37 -8.81 6.06
C ILE A 310 24.54 -7.67 5.44
N GLY A 311 24.74 -7.43 4.15
CA GLY A 311 23.97 -6.47 3.36
C GLY A 311 24.72 -5.97 2.13
N VAL A 312 24.04 -5.20 1.28
CA VAL A 312 24.61 -4.57 0.07
C VAL A 312 24.14 -3.11 0.00
N PRO A 313 25.01 -2.12 -0.28
CA PRO A 313 24.60 -0.73 -0.52
C PRO A 313 23.46 -0.60 -1.54
N GLN A 314 22.47 0.23 -1.22
CA GLN A 314 21.11 0.06 -1.77
C GLN A 314 21.02 0.35 -3.27
N ILE A 315 21.74 1.36 -3.78
CA ILE A 315 21.76 1.66 -5.23
C ILE A 315 22.35 0.48 -6.01
N THR A 316 23.41 -0.13 -5.48
CA THR A 316 24.05 -1.29 -6.11
C THR A 316 23.13 -2.51 -6.09
N ALA A 317 22.49 -2.78 -4.94
CA ALA A 317 21.52 -3.86 -4.81
C ALA A 317 20.36 -3.72 -5.81
N ILE A 318 19.78 -2.51 -5.91
CA ILE A 318 18.72 -2.18 -6.86
C ILE A 318 19.19 -2.46 -8.29
N SER A 319 20.34 -1.91 -8.68
CA SER A 319 20.86 -2.05 -10.04
C SER A 319 21.14 -3.51 -10.43
N ASP A 320 21.75 -4.28 -9.53
CA ASP A 320 22.06 -5.69 -9.80
C ASP A 320 20.79 -6.55 -9.91
N CYS A 321 19.79 -6.31 -9.06
CA CYS A 321 18.53 -7.05 -9.09
C CYS A 321 17.66 -6.62 -10.28
N ALA A 322 17.65 -5.33 -10.63
CA ALA A 322 16.89 -4.79 -11.76
C ALA A 322 17.33 -5.39 -13.09
N ARG A 323 18.63 -5.60 -13.32
CA ARG A 323 19.13 -6.28 -14.52
C ARG A 323 18.51 -7.67 -14.69
N VAL A 324 18.33 -8.41 -13.60
CA VAL A 324 17.69 -9.74 -13.65
C VAL A 324 16.19 -9.58 -13.88
N GLY A 325 15.53 -8.72 -13.11
CA GLY A 325 14.10 -8.45 -13.25
C GLY A 325 13.71 -8.05 -14.68
N ASP A 326 14.49 -7.18 -15.32
CA ASP A 326 14.23 -6.71 -16.68
C ASP A 326 14.37 -7.80 -17.73
N ARG A 327 15.32 -8.74 -17.59
CA ARG A 327 15.44 -9.90 -18.49
C ARG A 327 14.20 -10.79 -18.47
N HIS A 328 13.49 -10.82 -17.35
CA HIS A 328 12.33 -11.67 -17.12
C HIS A 328 10.99 -10.92 -17.15
N ASP A 329 10.99 -9.61 -17.43
CA ASP A 329 9.80 -8.74 -17.25
C ASP A 329 9.15 -8.91 -15.86
N VAL A 330 9.99 -8.88 -14.81
CA VAL A 330 9.58 -8.88 -13.40
C VAL A 330 10.00 -7.56 -12.76
N PRO A 331 9.04 -6.71 -12.36
CA PRO A 331 9.33 -5.48 -11.63
C PRO A 331 10.05 -5.76 -10.31
N ILE A 332 10.98 -4.87 -9.95
CA ILE A 332 11.65 -4.87 -8.65
C ILE A 332 11.24 -3.65 -7.82
N ILE A 333 11.16 -3.85 -6.51
CA ILE A 333 10.71 -2.85 -5.54
C ILE A 333 11.88 -2.51 -4.62
N ALA A 334 12.32 -1.25 -4.60
CA ALA A 334 13.34 -0.79 -3.67
C ALA A 334 12.75 -0.60 -2.27
N ASP A 335 13.23 -1.34 -1.27
CA ASP A 335 12.73 -1.31 0.11
C ASP A 335 13.80 -0.81 1.10
N GLY A 336 13.55 0.37 1.66
CA GLY A 336 14.39 1.00 2.69
C GLY A 336 15.53 1.89 2.17
N GLY A 337 16.10 2.67 3.09
CA GLY A 337 17.23 3.59 2.83
C GLY A 337 16.87 4.98 2.32
N VAL A 338 15.62 5.20 1.89
CA VAL A 338 15.12 6.48 1.39
C VAL A 338 14.90 7.47 2.54
N LYS A 339 15.49 8.65 2.43
CA LYS A 339 15.37 9.76 3.40
C LYS A 339 14.64 10.95 2.80
N HIS A 340 14.84 11.21 1.51
CA HIS A 340 14.30 12.36 0.80
C HIS A 340 13.67 11.94 -0.53
N SER A 341 12.84 12.81 -1.11
CA SER A 341 12.19 12.54 -2.41
C SER A 341 13.20 12.29 -3.54
N GLY A 342 14.38 12.92 -3.51
CA GLY A 342 15.45 12.67 -4.47
C GLY A 342 15.95 11.21 -4.46
N ASP A 343 15.91 10.52 -3.32
CA ASP A 343 16.31 9.11 -3.24
C ASP A 343 15.32 8.19 -3.95
N ILE A 344 14.05 8.60 -4.06
CA ILE A 344 13.03 7.89 -4.87
C ILE A 344 13.40 7.98 -6.34
N THR A 345 13.73 9.18 -6.83
CA THR A 345 14.19 9.39 -8.20
C THR A 345 15.44 8.56 -8.50
N LYS A 346 16.42 8.55 -7.58
CA LYS A 346 17.63 7.72 -7.70
C LYS A 346 17.31 6.22 -7.67
N ALA A 347 16.42 5.75 -6.81
CA ALA A 347 16.03 4.34 -6.75
C ALA A 347 15.38 3.88 -8.07
N ILE A 348 14.49 4.70 -8.63
CA ILE A 348 13.84 4.40 -9.91
C ILE A 348 14.86 4.46 -11.04
N ALA A 349 15.69 5.50 -11.13
CA ALA A 349 16.76 5.58 -12.12
C ALA A 349 17.76 4.43 -12.03
N ALA A 350 17.99 3.85 -10.84
CA ALA A 350 18.83 2.67 -10.65
C ALA A 350 18.16 1.36 -11.13
N GLY A 351 16.87 1.39 -11.49
CA GLY A 351 16.15 0.28 -12.10
C GLY A 351 14.90 -0.18 -11.34
N ALA A 352 14.58 0.39 -10.17
CA ALA A 352 13.35 0.05 -9.45
C ALA A 352 12.09 0.48 -10.21
N SER A 353 11.05 -0.33 -10.16
CA SER A 353 9.73 0.03 -10.70
C SER A 353 8.87 0.78 -9.69
N ALA A 354 9.04 0.46 -8.40
CA ALA A 354 8.38 1.14 -7.28
C ALA A 354 9.32 1.20 -6.06
N VAL A 355 8.97 2.07 -5.11
CA VAL A 355 9.74 2.27 -3.87
C VAL A 355 8.84 2.06 -2.66
N MET A 356 9.26 1.19 -1.74
CA MET A 356 8.60 0.92 -0.48
C MET A 356 9.20 1.78 0.65
N LEU A 357 8.33 2.49 1.37
CA LEU A 357 8.72 3.46 2.39
C LEU A 357 8.13 3.09 3.76
N GLY A 358 8.97 3.19 4.80
CA GLY A 358 8.59 3.00 6.21
C GLY A 358 8.57 4.33 6.98
N SER A 359 9.75 4.84 7.34
CA SER A 359 9.92 5.97 8.27
C SER A 359 9.24 7.26 7.82
N LEU A 360 9.20 7.54 6.51
CA LEU A 360 8.54 8.74 5.96
C LEU A 360 7.02 8.71 6.14
N PHE A 361 6.43 7.51 6.26
CA PHE A 361 5.00 7.32 6.46
C PHE A 361 4.63 7.01 7.92
N ALA A 362 5.56 6.50 8.73
CA ALA A 362 5.32 6.16 10.14
C ALA A 362 4.85 7.36 10.99
N GLY A 363 5.23 8.59 10.63
CA GLY A 363 4.86 9.82 11.34
C GLY A 363 3.49 10.41 10.96
N THR A 364 2.75 9.77 10.07
CA THR A 364 1.50 10.32 9.49
C THR A 364 0.26 10.04 10.34
N ASP A 365 -0.81 10.80 10.14
CA ASP A 365 -2.07 10.66 10.87
C ASP A 365 -2.72 9.28 10.72
N GLU A 366 -2.51 8.64 9.57
CA GLU A 366 -3.12 7.37 9.19
C GLU A 366 -2.29 6.14 9.60
N SER A 367 -1.02 6.33 9.97
CA SER A 367 -0.19 5.23 10.45
C SER A 367 -0.70 4.72 11.82
N PRO A 368 -0.54 3.43 12.14
CA PRO A 368 -1.06 2.82 13.37
C PRO A 368 -0.24 3.16 14.63
N GLY A 369 0.97 3.73 14.50
CA GLY A 369 1.82 4.05 15.64
C GLY A 369 1.17 5.05 16.61
N ASP A 370 1.44 4.91 17.91
CA ASP A 370 0.89 5.81 18.93
C ASP A 370 1.48 7.22 18.83
N LEU A 371 0.64 8.23 19.04
CA LEU A 371 1.07 9.63 19.17
C LEU A 371 1.63 9.87 20.57
N VAL A 372 2.86 10.39 20.64
CA VAL A 372 3.58 10.66 21.89
C VAL A 372 4.06 12.11 21.90
N LEU A 373 3.80 12.82 23.01
CA LEU A 373 4.33 14.16 23.24
C LEU A 373 5.72 14.06 23.89
N TYR A 374 6.72 14.71 23.32
CA TYR A 374 8.05 14.79 23.90
C TYR A 374 8.68 16.16 23.69
N GLN A 375 9.15 16.79 24.78
CA GLN A 375 9.71 18.14 24.76
C GLN A 375 8.83 19.15 24.00
N GLY A 376 7.51 19.08 24.21
CA GLY A 376 6.53 19.96 23.59
C GLY A 376 6.26 19.72 22.09
N ARG A 377 6.83 18.67 21.49
CA ARG A 377 6.58 18.29 20.09
C ARG A 377 5.91 16.92 19.99
N SER A 378 5.08 16.76 18.97
CA SER A 378 4.38 15.51 18.68
C SER A 378 5.24 14.56 17.86
N TYR A 379 5.28 13.30 18.28
CA TYR A 379 5.99 12.20 17.62
C TYR A 379 5.08 10.99 17.47
N LYS A 380 5.42 10.07 16.57
CA LYS A 380 4.79 8.74 16.52
C LYS A 380 5.81 7.64 16.82
N VAL A 381 5.38 6.61 17.53
CA VAL A 381 6.20 5.41 17.79
C VAL A 381 6.47 4.70 16.47
N TYR A 382 7.74 4.38 16.23
CA TYR A 382 8.19 3.69 15.02
C TYR A 382 9.21 2.61 15.39
N ARG A 383 8.98 1.38 14.94
CA ARG A 383 9.83 0.24 15.30
C ARG A 383 10.09 -0.69 14.14
N GLY A 384 11.24 -1.36 14.21
CA GLY A 384 11.67 -2.28 13.16
C GLY A 384 11.04 -3.63 13.37
N MET A 385 10.77 -4.34 12.27
CA MET A 385 10.25 -5.70 12.41
C MET A 385 11.23 -6.62 13.14
N GLY A 386 12.52 -6.27 13.19
CA GLY A 386 13.55 -6.97 13.96
C GLY A 386 13.76 -6.42 15.37
N SER A 387 12.96 -5.46 15.83
CA SER A 387 13.00 -5.00 17.22
C SER A 387 12.40 -6.06 18.14
N LEU A 388 12.82 -6.06 19.41
CA LEU A 388 12.26 -6.97 20.41
C LEU A 388 10.73 -6.85 20.52
N GLY A 389 10.18 -5.63 20.52
CA GLY A 389 8.74 -5.43 20.65
C GLY A 389 7.95 -5.91 19.43
N ALA A 390 8.48 -5.75 18.21
CA ALA A 390 7.85 -6.30 17.01
C ALA A 390 7.96 -7.83 16.95
N MET A 391 9.13 -8.39 17.29
CA MET A 391 9.37 -9.84 17.28
C MET A 391 8.45 -10.55 18.26
N LYS A 392 8.27 -10.02 19.47
CA LYS A 392 7.31 -10.54 20.46
C LYS A 392 5.86 -10.56 19.96
N LYS A 393 5.52 -9.73 18.97
CA LYS A 393 4.19 -9.62 18.37
C LYS A 393 4.01 -10.39 17.05
N GLY A 394 4.99 -11.18 16.61
CA GLY A 394 4.80 -12.12 15.48
C GLY A 394 5.73 -11.93 14.28
N SER A 395 6.83 -11.18 14.42
CA SER A 395 7.85 -11.07 13.37
C SER A 395 9.08 -11.95 13.57
N LYS A 396 9.08 -12.91 14.52
CA LYS A 396 10.24 -13.77 14.81
C LYS A 396 10.70 -14.61 13.60
N ASP A 397 9.75 -15.20 12.88
CA ASP A 397 9.99 -16.07 11.72
C ASP A 397 10.68 -15.31 10.57
N ARG A 398 10.44 -13.99 10.45
CA ARG A 398 11.11 -13.13 9.47
C ARG A 398 12.64 -13.15 9.62
N TYR A 399 13.14 -13.37 10.84
CA TYR A 399 14.56 -13.39 11.20
C TYR A 399 15.08 -14.79 11.55
N GLY A 400 14.36 -15.84 11.16
CA GLY A 400 14.77 -17.22 11.44
C GLY A 400 14.72 -17.61 12.92
N GLN A 401 14.06 -16.82 13.76
CA GLN A 401 13.95 -17.04 15.21
C GLN A 401 12.58 -17.58 15.63
N GLY A 402 11.89 -18.26 14.70
CA GLY A 402 10.63 -18.95 14.98
C GLY A 402 10.84 -20.06 16.02
N GLY A 403 10.07 -20.02 17.11
CA GLY A 403 10.22 -20.96 18.23
C GLY A 403 11.25 -20.53 19.30
N THR A 404 12.00 -19.44 19.10
CA THR A 404 12.92 -18.90 20.11
C THR A 404 12.15 -18.20 21.24
N ALA A 405 12.53 -18.52 22.49
CA ALA A 405 12.00 -17.87 23.69
C ALA A 405 12.35 -16.37 23.72
N ASP A 406 11.43 -15.55 24.24
CA ASP A 406 11.52 -14.09 24.19
C ASP A 406 12.81 -13.51 24.81
N GLU A 407 13.33 -14.15 25.85
CA GLU A 407 14.55 -13.75 26.56
C GLU A 407 15.84 -14.00 25.76
N LYS A 408 15.78 -14.86 24.75
CA LYS A 408 16.93 -15.28 23.93
C LYS A 408 16.91 -14.69 22.52
N LEU A 409 16.00 -13.76 22.24
CA LEU A 409 15.92 -13.12 20.93
C LEU A 409 17.14 -12.25 20.66
N VAL A 410 17.66 -12.34 19.44
CA VAL A 410 18.75 -11.49 18.93
C VAL A 410 18.14 -10.47 17.96
N PRO A 411 17.89 -9.22 18.39
CA PRO A 411 17.18 -8.26 17.55
C PRO A 411 18.06 -7.70 16.42
N GLU A 412 17.48 -7.61 15.24
CA GLU A 412 18.07 -6.98 14.04
C GLU A 412 17.38 -5.63 13.70
N GLY A 413 16.73 -5.03 14.69
CA GLY A 413 16.16 -3.69 14.59
C GLY A 413 15.99 -3.02 15.94
N ILE A 414 15.68 -1.73 15.90
CA ILE A 414 15.47 -0.89 17.08
C ILE A 414 14.07 -0.30 17.11
N GLU A 415 13.71 0.27 18.26
CA GLU A 415 12.50 1.07 18.43
C GLU A 415 12.90 2.52 18.64
N GLY A 416 12.10 3.42 18.08
CA GLY A 416 12.32 4.85 18.19
C GLY A 416 11.03 5.61 17.96
N ARG A 417 11.20 6.89 17.65
CA ARG A 417 10.10 7.79 17.35
C ARG A 417 10.46 8.64 16.15
N VAL A 418 9.46 8.96 15.34
CA VAL A 418 9.58 9.89 14.22
C VAL A 418 8.72 11.11 14.49
N PRO A 419 9.12 12.32 14.04
CA PRO A 419 8.26 13.50 14.16
C PRO A 419 6.89 13.23 13.54
N HIS A 420 5.83 13.80 14.14
CA HIS A 420 4.51 13.81 13.52
C HIS A 420 4.53 14.69 12.26
N ARG A 421 3.96 14.20 11.16
CA ARG A 421 4.09 14.80 9.82
C ARG A 421 2.76 15.19 9.17
N GLY A 422 1.66 15.17 9.93
CA GLY A 422 0.32 15.40 9.38
C GLY A 422 -0.14 14.26 8.47
N SER A 423 -0.93 14.57 7.44
CA SER A 423 -1.57 13.54 6.61
C SER A 423 -0.62 12.84 5.64
N LEU A 424 -0.86 11.55 5.42
CA LEU A 424 -0.13 10.74 4.45
C LEU A 424 -0.24 11.32 3.03
N ALA A 425 -1.42 11.84 2.65
CA ALA A 425 -1.66 12.45 1.35
C ALA A 425 -0.75 13.66 1.08
N SER A 426 -0.55 14.51 2.09
CA SER A 426 0.36 15.67 1.99
C SER A 426 1.80 15.23 1.75
N ILE A 427 2.25 14.21 2.49
CA ILE A 427 3.60 13.65 2.31
C ILE A 427 3.77 13.02 0.93
N LEU A 428 2.79 12.24 0.46
CA LEU A 428 2.80 11.66 -0.88
C LEU A 428 2.89 12.73 -1.97
N HIS A 429 2.12 13.82 -1.84
CA HIS A 429 2.18 14.95 -2.77
C HIS A 429 3.59 15.51 -2.89
N GLN A 430 4.29 15.73 -1.78
CA GLN A 430 5.67 16.24 -1.77
C GLN A 430 6.67 15.25 -2.38
N LEU A 431 6.53 13.96 -2.08
CA LEU A 431 7.39 12.91 -2.63
C LEU A 431 7.21 12.78 -4.15
N VAL A 432 5.96 12.80 -4.62
CA VAL A 432 5.62 12.78 -6.05
C VAL A 432 6.11 14.04 -6.76
N GLY A 433 5.98 15.21 -6.13
CA GLY A 433 6.53 16.46 -6.65
C GLY A 433 8.04 16.38 -6.88
N GLY A 434 8.79 15.83 -5.91
CA GLY A 434 10.23 15.61 -6.04
C GLY A 434 10.61 14.62 -7.16
N LEU A 435 9.85 13.53 -7.31
CA LEU A 435 10.04 12.58 -8.40
C LEU A 435 9.84 13.25 -9.76
N ARG A 436 8.71 13.96 -9.93
CA ARG A 436 8.38 14.69 -11.16
C ARG A 436 9.42 15.74 -11.51
N ALA A 437 9.93 16.47 -10.52
CA ALA A 437 11.02 17.42 -10.71
C ALA A 437 12.29 16.70 -11.22
N GLY A 438 12.68 15.59 -10.59
CA GLY A 438 13.82 14.78 -11.04
C GLY A 438 13.66 14.23 -12.46
N MET A 439 12.45 13.81 -12.83
CA MET A 439 12.10 13.40 -14.20
C MET A 439 12.23 14.55 -15.20
N GLY A 440 11.79 15.76 -14.83
CA GLY A 440 11.97 16.97 -15.64
C GLY A 440 13.45 17.28 -15.89
N TYR A 441 14.30 17.25 -14.85
CA TYR A 441 15.74 17.48 -14.98
C TYR A 441 16.48 16.42 -15.81
N THR A 442 15.96 15.20 -15.85
CA THR A 442 16.57 14.08 -16.59
C THR A 442 15.93 13.88 -17.97
N GLY A 443 14.99 14.74 -18.39
CA GLY A 443 14.29 14.60 -19.67
C GLY A 443 13.43 13.35 -19.79
N SER A 444 13.01 12.78 -18.66
CA SER A 444 12.29 11.50 -18.62
C SER A 444 10.79 11.73 -18.62
N ARG A 445 10.08 11.29 -19.67
CA ARG A 445 8.62 11.41 -19.75
C ARG A 445 7.91 10.35 -18.92
N THR A 446 8.47 9.14 -18.84
CA THR A 446 7.88 8.00 -18.15
C THR A 446 8.85 7.40 -17.13
N ILE A 447 8.34 6.58 -16.21
CA ILE A 447 9.17 5.75 -15.30
C ILE A 447 10.16 4.89 -16.09
N LYS A 448 9.75 4.37 -17.25
CA LYS A 448 10.63 3.58 -18.13
C LYS A 448 11.79 4.43 -18.64
N ASP A 449 11.53 5.65 -19.10
CA ASP A 449 12.59 6.55 -19.58
C ASP A 449 13.60 6.87 -18.47
N LEU A 450 13.13 7.11 -17.26
CA LEU A 450 13.99 7.39 -16.10
C LEU A 450 14.89 6.18 -15.79
N ARG A 451 14.36 4.96 -15.87
CA ARG A 451 15.10 3.71 -15.65
C ARG A 451 16.15 3.43 -16.72
N THR A 452 15.91 3.83 -17.98
CA THR A 452 16.78 3.46 -19.10
C THR A 452 17.79 4.54 -19.48
N ASN A 453 17.43 5.82 -19.32
CA ASN A 453 18.18 6.92 -19.92
C ASN A 453 18.96 7.75 -18.91
N ALA A 454 18.55 7.73 -17.63
CA ALA A 454 19.18 8.53 -16.61
C ALA A 454 20.61 8.05 -16.32
N LYS A 455 21.49 9.01 -16.05
CA LYS A 455 22.91 8.75 -15.77
C LYS A 455 23.24 9.19 -14.37
N PHE A 456 24.03 8.39 -13.69
CA PHE A 456 24.58 8.74 -12.38
C PHE A 456 25.97 9.33 -12.50
N ILE A 457 26.30 10.20 -11.56
CA ILE A 457 27.66 10.63 -11.26
C ILE A 457 27.96 10.34 -9.79
N ARG A 458 29.17 9.86 -9.50
CA ARG A 458 29.62 9.64 -8.11
C ARG A 458 29.90 10.99 -7.44
N SER A 459 29.46 11.11 -6.19
CA SER A 459 29.75 12.25 -5.33
C SER A 459 30.73 11.83 -4.24
N THR A 460 31.61 12.74 -3.85
CA THR A 460 32.42 12.57 -2.63
C THR A 460 31.61 12.99 -1.40
N THR A 461 32.14 12.74 -0.20
CA THR A 461 31.57 13.25 1.05
C THR A 461 31.47 14.78 1.06
N GLN A 462 32.38 15.50 0.41
CA GLN A 462 32.30 16.96 0.29
C GLN A 462 31.20 17.38 -0.68
N GLY A 463 31.04 16.65 -1.80
CA GLY A 463 29.91 16.87 -2.70
C GLY A 463 28.56 16.60 -2.02
N LEU A 464 28.48 15.64 -1.09
CA LEU A 464 27.28 15.44 -0.27
C LEU A 464 27.01 16.62 0.65
N ARG A 465 28.04 17.18 1.31
CA ARG A 465 27.89 18.38 2.15
C ARG A 465 27.44 19.58 1.34
N GLU A 466 28.02 19.78 0.15
CA GLU A 466 27.60 20.81 -0.81
C GLU A 466 26.14 20.61 -1.28
N SER A 467 25.71 19.36 -1.47
CA SER A 467 24.34 19.05 -1.91
C SER A 467 23.26 19.42 -0.88
N HIS A 468 23.62 19.47 0.39
CA HIS A 468 22.73 19.88 1.48
C HIS A 468 22.82 21.40 1.72
N VAL A 469 21.80 21.97 2.35
CA VAL A 469 21.85 23.38 2.80
C VAL A 469 23.08 23.57 3.71
N HIS A 470 23.96 24.51 3.36
CA HIS A 470 25.20 24.81 4.07
C HIS A 470 25.40 26.33 4.21
N ASP A 471 26.20 26.72 5.19
CA ASP A 471 26.62 28.12 5.46
C ASP A 471 25.49 29.14 5.71
N VAL A 472 24.32 28.67 6.18
CA VAL A 472 23.18 29.50 6.57
C VAL A 472 22.46 28.96 7.81
N ILE A 473 21.70 29.82 8.49
CA ILE A 473 20.77 29.44 9.56
C ILE A 473 19.37 29.29 8.94
N ILE A 474 18.79 28.09 9.04
CA ILE A 474 17.43 27.82 8.56
C ILE A 474 16.42 28.52 9.48
N THR A 475 15.68 29.48 8.95
CA THR A 475 14.61 30.18 9.68
C THR A 475 13.26 29.48 9.56
N GLU A 476 13.03 28.76 8.46
CA GLU A 476 11.80 28.03 8.17
C GLU A 476 12.14 26.75 7.39
N GLU A 477 11.66 25.60 7.88
CA GLU A 477 11.87 24.32 7.21
C GLU A 477 10.81 24.08 6.12
N ALA A 478 11.24 23.51 5.00
CA ALA A 478 10.33 23.08 3.94
C ALA A 478 9.78 21.66 4.22
N PRO A 479 8.53 21.35 3.84
CA PRO A 479 7.92 20.03 4.08
C PRO A 479 8.68 18.84 3.47
N ASN A 480 9.50 19.08 2.44
CA ASN A 480 10.26 18.09 1.68
C ASN A 480 11.73 17.99 2.09
N TYR A 481 12.22 18.83 3.02
CA TYR A 481 13.62 18.86 3.44
C TYR A 481 13.76 19.15 4.93
N HIS A 482 14.38 18.23 5.65
CA HIS A 482 14.77 18.42 7.04
C HIS A 482 16.27 18.23 7.16
N SER A 483 16.97 19.24 7.69
CA SER A 483 18.37 19.09 8.08
C SER A 483 18.45 18.15 9.29
N ARG A 484 19.43 17.25 9.28
CA ARG A 484 19.77 16.45 10.46
C ARG A 484 20.58 17.25 11.46
#